data_AF-A0A2V5ZAG8-F1
#
_entry.id   AF-A0A2V5ZAG8-F1
#
_cell.length_a   1.000
_cell.length_b   1.000
_cell.length_c   1.000
_cell.angle_alpha   90.00
_cell.angle_beta   90.00
_cell.angle_gamma   90.00
#
_symmetry.space_group_name_H-M   'P 1'
#
loop_
_entity.id
_entity.type
_entity.pdbx_description
1 polymer ?
#
loop_
_entity_poly.entity_id
_entity_poly.type
_entity_poly.pdbx_seq_one_letter_code
_entity_poly.pdbx_strand_id
1 'polypeptide(L)'
;MAGRKTGKIETSEELHKRMRGMFSQRRIKAQLFFFKIAKLILIAIAAAALLVMLIAPEVPPAVKSEEFPPQINLNLETLTESRQPQTMQFSEEGVNAYLASALKRKKEKLNHPLINFERALVAFSEGNCRVTIERSIFGYSIFTS
;
A
#
# COMPACT_ATOMS: atom_id res chain seq x y z
N MET A 1 13.13 -74.14 -39.89
CA MET A 1 12.59 -74.12 -38.51
C MET A 1 13.01 -72.83 -37.83
N ALA A 2 12.12 -72.31 -36.98
CA ALA A 2 11.99 -70.91 -36.62
C ALA A 2 13.09 -70.33 -35.70
N GLY A 3 13.50 -69.10 -36.04
CA GLY A 3 13.83 -67.96 -35.18
C GLY A 3 14.11 -68.18 -33.70
N ARG A 4 15.40 -68.20 -33.33
CA ARG A 4 15.84 -67.78 -31.99
C ARG A 4 15.70 -66.25 -31.88
N LYS A 5 14.64 -65.77 -31.22
CA LYS A 5 14.61 -64.43 -30.62
C LYS A 5 15.00 -64.58 -29.16
N THR A 6 16.29 -64.44 -28.87
CA THR A 6 16.80 -64.24 -27.51
C THR A 6 16.24 -62.92 -26.98
N GLY A 7 15.43 -63.00 -25.93
CA GLY A 7 15.00 -61.83 -25.18
C GLY A 7 16.24 -61.12 -24.63
N LYS A 8 16.48 -59.89 -25.09
CA LYS A 8 17.42 -58.97 -24.46
C LYS A 8 16.86 -58.67 -23.07
N ILE A 9 17.45 -59.29 -22.05
CA ILE A 9 17.22 -58.93 -20.65
C ILE A 9 17.80 -57.53 -20.50
N GLU A 10 16.95 -56.51 -20.44
CA GLU A 10 17.36 -55.14 -20.13
C GLU A 10 18.12 -55.16 -18.80
N THR A 11 19.34 -54.64 -18.81
CA THR A 11 20.19 -54.66 -17.62
C THR A 11 19.61 -53.70 -16.56
N SER A 12 19.66 -54.09 -15.28
CA SER A 12 19.16 -53.28 -14.14
C SER A 12 19.64 -51.82 -14.18
N GLU A 13 20.85 -51.60 -14.70
CA GLU A 13 21.47 -50.29 -14.86
C GLU A 13 20.79 -49.40 -15.92
N GLU A 14 20.38 -49.97 -17.06
CA GLU A 14 19.64 -49.25 -18.11
C GLU A 14 18.24 -48.84 -17.61
N LEU A 15 17.61 -49.71 -16.81
CA LEU A 15 16.32 -49.45 -16.17
C LEU A 15 16.42 -48.33 -15.12
N HIS A 16 17.46 -48.37 -14.27
CA HIS A 16 17.76 -47.29 -13.31
C HIS A 16 18.10 -45.96 -13.97
N LYS A 17 18.87 -45.97 -15.07
CA LYS A 17 19.21 -44.77 -15.84
C LYS A 17 17.98 -44.14 -16.48
N ARG A 18 17.07 -44.97 -17.01
CA ARG A 18 15.78 -44.53 -17.58
C ARG A 18 14.84 -43.97 -16.51
N MET A 19 14.74 -44.62 -15.35
CA MET A 19 13.98 -44.10 -14.21
C MET A 19 14.53 -42.77 -13.70
N ARG A 20 15.86 -42.62 -13.57
CA ARG A 20 16.50 -41.36 -13.18
C ARG A 20 16.25 -40.24 -14.21
N GLY A 21 16.23 -40.56 -15.50
CA GLY A 21 15.85 -39.63 -16.57
C GLY A 21 14.39 -39.14 -16.46
N MET A 22 13.45 -40.04 -16.18
CA MET A 22 12.03 -39.69 -15.95
C MET A 22 11.82 -38.86 -14.67
N PHE A 23 12.51 -39.19 -13.58
CA PHE A 23 12.41 -38.45 -12.32
C PHE A 23 13.03 -37.05 -12.42
N SER A 24 14.15 -36.90 -13.13
CA SER A 24 14.77 -35.59 -13.37
C SER A 24 13.90 -34.71 -14.28
N GLN A 25 13.27 -35.27 -15.33
CA GLN A 25 12.29 -34.54 -16.13
C GLN A 25 11.07 -34.08 -15.32
N ARG A 26 10.56 -34.91 -14.40
CA ARG A 26 9.47 -34.51 -13.49
C ARG A 26 9.87 -33.37 -12.56
N ARG A 27 11.08 -33.41 -11.99
CA ARG A 27 11.61 -32.32 -11.14
C ARG A 27 11.75 -31.00 -11.91
N ILE A 28 12.31 -31.04 -13.12
CA ILE A 28 12.48 -29.84 -13.95
C ILE A 28 11.11 -29.25 -14.33
N LYS A 29 10.15 -30.09 -14.73
CA LYS A 29 8.77 -29.63 -15.00
C LYS A 29 8.11 -29.02 -13.76
N ALA A 30 8.25 -29.64 -12.59
CA ALA A 30 7.71 -29.13 -11.34
C ALA A 30 8.30 -27.77 -10.95
N GLN A 31 9.62 -27.58 -11.11
CA GLN A 31 10.27 -26.30 -10.88
C GLN A 31 9.76 -25.22 -11.85
N LEU A 32 9.61 -25.54 -13.13
CA LEU A 32 9.04 -24.60 -14.11
C LEU A 32 7.61 -24.19 -13.76
N PHE A 33 6.77 -25.14 -13.33
CA PHE A 33 5.42 -24.81 -12.86
C PHE A 33 5.43 -23.94 -11.61
N PHE A 34 6.33 -24.23 -10.66
CA PHE A 34 6.51 -23.39 -9.48
C PHE A 34 6.88 -21.95 -9.84
N PHE A 35 7.85 -21.75 -10.74
CA PHE A 35 8.22 -20.41 -11.19
C PHE A 35 7.09 -19.71 -11.95
N LYS A 36 6.31 -20.43 -12.75
CA LYS A 36 5.13 -19.87 -13.43
C LYS A 36 4.06 -19.42 -12.42
N ILE A 37 3.75 -20.26 -11.44
CA ILE A 37 2.76 -19.95 -10.40
C ILE A 37 3.24 -18.78 -9.54
N ALA A 38 4.51 -18.81 -9.10
CA ALA A 38 5.10 -17.72 -8.33
C ALA A 38 5.04 -16.39 -9.10
N LYS A 39 5.36 -16.40 -10.40
CA LYS A 39 5.27 -15.20 -11.24
C LYS A 39 3.83 -14.70 -11.39
N LEU A 40 2.86 -15.60 -11.55
CA LEU A 40 1.44 -15.23 -11.61
C LEU A 40 0.96 -14.61 -10.29
N ILE A 41 1.34 -15.20 -9.15
CA ILE A 41 1.02 -14.65 -7.83
C ILE A 41 1.64 -13.27 -7.65
N LEU A 42 2.91 -13.09 -8.06
CA LEU A 42 3.61 -11.81 -7.94
C LEU A 42 2.95 -10.73 -8.81
N ILE A 43 2.55 -11.08 -10.04
CA ILE A 43 1.80 -10.17 -10.94
C ILE A 43 0.43 -9.83 -10.32
N ALA A 44 -0.28 -10.80 -9.75
CA ALA A 44 -1.57 -10.57 -9.11
C ALA A 44 -1.44 -9.64 -7.89
N ILE A 45 -0.41 -9.82 -7.06
CA ILE A 45 -0.12 -8.94 -5.92
C ILE A 45 0.21 -7.53 -6.42
N ALA A 46 1.06 -7.40 -7.44
CA ALA A 46 1.41 -6.11 -8.01
C ALA A 46 0.18 -5.39 -8.59
N ALA A 47 -0.69 -6.11 -9.32
CA ALA A 47 -1.93 -5.56 -9.85
C ALA A 47 -2.91 -5.15 -8.73
N ALA A 48 -3.04 -5.94 -7.67
CA ALA A 48 -3.86 -5.60 -6.51
C ALA A 48 -3.32 -4.36 -5.78
N ALA A 49 -2.01 -4.27 -5.57
CA ALA A 49 -1.37 -3.11 -4.97
C ALA A 49 -1.60 -1.84 -5.82
N LEU A 50 -1.49 -1.94 -7.15
CA LEU A 50 -1.81 -0.85 -8.06
C LEU A 50 -3.27 -0.41 -7.96
N LEU A 51 -4.21 -1.37 -7.88
CA LEU A 51 -5.64 -1.05 -7.72
C LEU A 51 -5.92 -0.35 -6.37
N VAL A 52 -5.32 -0.83 -5.28
CA VAL A 52 -5.45 -0.19 -3.96
C VAL A 52 -4.87 1.23 -3.96
N MET A 53 -3.77 1.47 -4.68
CA MET A 53 -3.24 2.83 -4.86
C MET A 53 -4.13 3.71 -5.75
N LEU A 54 -4.82 3.13 -6.74
CA LEU A 54 -5.68 3.89 -7.66
C LEU A 54 -7.02 4.29 -7.03
N ILE A 55 -7.52 3.51 -6.07
CA ILE A 55 -8.75 3.83 -5.34
C ILE A 55 -8.43 4.96 -4.37
N ALA A 56 -8.61 6.19 -4.84
CA ALA A 56 -8.60 7.36 -3.98
C ALA A 56 -9.67 7.18 -2.90
N PRO A 57 -9.33 7.26 -1.61
CA PRO A 57 -10.34 7.28 -0.56
C PRO A 57 -11.25 8.48 -0.78
N GLU A 58 -12.44 8.38 -0.18
CA GLU A 58 -13.44 9.44 -0.18
C GLU A 58 -12.96 10.58 0.73
N VAL A 59 -11.96 11.33 0.27
CA VAL A 59 -11.40 12.48 0.95
C VAL A 59 -11.94 13.75 0.32
N PRO A 60 -12.36 14.73 1.13
CA PRO A 60 -12.92 15.97 0.62
C PRO A 60 -11.95 16.68 -0.33
N PRO A 61 -12.47 17.34 -1.38
CA PRO A 61 -11.66 18.06 -2.36
C PRO A 61 -10.79 19.10 -1.65
N ALA A 62 -9.58 19.31 -2.17
CA ALA A 62 -8.63 20.24 -1.58
C ALA A 62 -9.25 21.65 -1.51
N VAL A 63 -9.51 22.12 -0.29
CA VAL A 63 -10.09 23.43 -0.04
C VAL A 63 -9.06 24.47 -0.47
N LYS A 64 -9.41 25.32 -1.43
CA LYS A 64 -8.58 26.44 -1.87
C LYS A 64 -8.40 27.37 -0.67
N SER A 65 -7.16 27.50 -0.21
CA SER A 65 -6.78 28.17 1.04
C SER A 65 -6.88 29.70 0.98
N GLU A 66 -7.90 30.25 0.30
CA GLU A 66 -8.06 31.71 0.10
C GLU A 66 -8.83 32.40 1.22
N GLU A 67 -9.52 31.66 2.07
CA GLU A 67 -10.21 32.23 3.23
C GLU A 67 -9.28 32.16 4.45
N PHE A 68 -9.17 33.29 5.17
CA PHE A 68 -8.23 33.52 6.26
C PHE A 68 -8.02 32.28 7.14
N PRO A 69 -6.76 31.92 7.47
CA PRO A 69 -6.49 30.71 8.23
C PRO A 69 -7.21 30.80 9.59
N PRO A 70 -8.05 29.80 9.94
CA PRO A 70 -8.78 29.83 11.19
C PRO A 70 -7.81 29.92 12.36
N GLN A 71 -8.08 30.87 13.27
CA GLN A 71 -7.21 31.20 14.41
C GLN A 71 -7.40 30.21 15.57
N ILE A 72 -7.32 28.90 15.27
CA ILE A 72 -7.52 27.84 16.26
C ILE A 72 -6.51 27.97 17.41
N ASN A 73 -5.26 28.37 17.13
CA ASN A 73 -4.26 28.57 18.18
C ASN A 73 -4.65 29.66 19.17
N LEU A 74 -5.14 30.80 18.68
CA LEU A 74 -5.55 31.92 19.52
C LEU A 74 -6.72 31.51 20.43
N ASN A 75 -7.68 30.79 19.85
CA ASN A 75 -8.81 30.24 20.56
C ASN A 75 -8.37 29.25 21.66
N LEU A 76 -7.43 28.35 21.36
CA LEU A 76 -6.87 27.42 22.34
C LEU A 76 -6.11 28.15 23.47
N GLU A 77 -5.36 29.19 23.14
CA GLU A 77 -4.66 30.03 24.12
C GLU A 77 -5.65 30.69 25.08
N THR A 78 -6.72 31.30 24.55
CA THR A 78 -7.78 31.92 25.37
C THR A 78 -8.48 30.90 26.28
N LEU A 79 -8.64 29.65 25.82
CA LEU A 79 -9.21 28.58 26.66
C LEU A 79 -8.28 28.18 27.79
N THR A 80 -6.99 28.02 27.51
CA THR A 80 -5.99 27.70 28.55
C THR A 80 -5.83 28.82 29.57
N GLU A 81 -6.04 30.07 29.14
CA GLU A 81 -6.01 31.24 30.02
C GLU A 81 -7.31 31.41 30.82
N SER A 82 -8.44 30.96 30.26
CA SER A 82 -9.72 30.97 30.95
C SER A 82 -9.76 29.93 32.07
N ARG A 83 -10.05 30.37 33.30
CA ARG A 83 -10.25 29.45 34.45
C ARG A 83 -11.59 28.71 34.43
N GLN A 84 -12.47 29.02 33.48
CA GLN A 84 -13.79 28.40 33.36
C GLN A 84 -13.82 27.43 32.18
N PRO A 85 -14.42 26.24 32.32
CA PRO A 85 -14.56 25.30 31.22
C PRO A 85 -15.49 25.90 30.16
N GLN A 86 -14.93 26.35 29.04
CA GLN A 86 -15.67 26.74 27.85
C GLN A 86 -15.77 25.56 26.87
N THR A 87 -16.95 25.35 26.32
CA THR A 87 -17.16 24.39 25.23
C THR A 87 -16.85 25.05 23.90
N MET A 88 -15.97 24.44 23.11
CA MET A 88 -15.61 24.94 21.80
C MET A 88 -15.92 23.89 20.74
N GLN A 89 -16.61 24.30 19.68
CA GLN A 89 -16.91 23.46 18.53
C GLN A 89 -16.08 23.95 17.35
N PHE A 90 -15.30 23.05 16.78
CA PHE A 90 -14.56 23.31 15.54
C PHE A 90 -15.23 22.53 14.41
N SER A 91 -15.46 23.21 13.28
CA SER A 91 -15.89 22.53 12.06
C SER A 91 -14.74 21.73 11.45
N GLU A 92 -15.07 20.66 10.73
CA GLU A 92 -14.09 19.85 10.02
C GLU A 92 -13.29 20.70 9.02
N GLU A 93 -13.98 21.57 8.28
CA GLU A 93 -13.38 22.48 7.30
C GLU A 93 -12.40 23.45 7.97
N GLY A 94 -12.76 23.96 9.16
CA GLY A 94 -11.91 24.85 9.94
C GLY A 94 -10.62 24.16 10.40
N VAL A 95 -10.73 22.93 10.89
CA VAL A 95 -9.54 22.15 11.31
C VAL A 95 -8.67 21.80 10.10
N ASN A 96 -9.27 21.43 8.97
CA ASN A 96 -8.54 21.12 7.75
C ASN A 96 -7.82 22.34 7.16
N ALA A 97 -8.47 23.51 7.16
CA ALA A 97 -7.83 24.77 6.75
C ALA A 97 -6.68 25.17 7.69
N TYR A 98 -6.85 24.99 9.00
CA TYR A 98 -5.79 25.20 9.97
C TYR A 98 -4.59 24.28 9.71
N LEU A 99 -4.83 22.97 9.53
CA LEU A 99 -3.77 21.99 9.24
C LEU A 99 -3.04 22.31 7.94
N ALA A 100 -3.76 22.69 6.88
CA ALA A 100 -3.15 23.11 5.62
C ALA A 100 -2.17 24.28 5.84
N SER A 101 -2.58 25.30 6.60
CA SER A 101 -1.74 26.47 6.90
C SER A 101 -0.54 26.13 7.80
N ALA A 102 -0.76 25.33 8.85
CA ALA A 102 0.25 24.98 9.84
C ALA A 102 1.31 24.03 9.27
N LEU A 103 0.91 23.10 8.42
CA LEU A 103 1.80 22.11 7.79
C LEU A 103 2.50 22.66 6.55
N LYS A 104 1.98 23.70 5.89
CA LYS A 104 2.66 24.37 4.77
C LYS A 104 4.08 24.80 5.13
N ARG A 105 4.28 25.37 6.33
CA ARG A 105 5.61 25.78 6.82
C ARG A 105 6.51 24.60 7.19
N LYS A 106 5.94 23.43 7.44
CA LYS A 106 6.65 22.20 7.84
C LYS A 106 6.82 21.20 6.68
N LYS A 107 6.29 21.50 5.49
CA LYS A 107 6.25 20.58 4.34
C LYS A 107 7.63 20.04 3.99
N GLU A 108 8.65 20.90 3.95
CA GLU A 108 10.03 20.48 3.64
C GLU A 108 10.59 19.46 4.63
N LYS A 109 10.25 19.59 5.92
CA LYS A 109 10.67 18.64 6.97
C LYS A 109 9.87 17.35 6.97
N LEU A 110 8.65 17.38 6.41
CA LEU A 110 7.75 16.23 6.32
C LEU A 110 7.99 15.42 5.05
N ASN A 111 8.71 15.97 4.06
CA ASN A 111 9.11 15.28 2.86
C ASN A 111 10.23 14.26 3.15
N HIS A 112 10.12 13.08 2.57
CA HIS A 112 11.12 12.03 2.59
C HIS A 112 11.69 11.84 1.17
N PRO A 113 12.96 11.42 0.98
CA PRO A 113 13.58 11.27 -0.34
C PRO A 113 12.80 10.46 -1.40
N LEU A 114 11.89 9.58 -0.96
CA LEU A 114 11.07 8.74 -1.83
C LEU A 114 9.57 9.04 -1.73
N ILE A 115 9.16 9.88 -0.78
CA ILE A 115 7.76 10.09 -0.41
C ILE A 115 7.55 11.56 -0.07
N ASN A 116 6.79 12.27 -0.90
CA ASN A 116 6.43 13.65 -0.67
C ASN A 116 5.20 13.74 0.23
N PHE A 117 5.17 14.72 1.13
CA PHE A 117 3.97 15.03 1.91
C PHE A 117 3.07 15.98 1.10
N GLU A 118 1.80 15.61 0.90
CA GLU A 118 0.86 16.47 0.18
C GLU A 118 -0.02 17.28 1.15
N ARG A 119 -0.83 16.58 1.95
CA ARG A 119 -1.72 17.21 2.94
C ARG A 119 -2.04 16.24 4.08
N ALA A 120 -2.50 16.80 5.19
CA ALA A 120 -3.17 16.04 6.24
C ALA A 120 -4.60 16.57 6.37
N LEU A 121 -5.53 15.66 6.54
CA LEU A 121 -6.95 15.91 6.66
C LEU A 121 -7.47 15.24 7.92
N VAL A 122 -8.54 15.78 8.44
CA VAL A 122 -9.32 15.23 9.54
C VAL A 122 -10.73 15.04 9.03
N ALA A 123 -11.31 13.91 9.35
CA ALA A 123 -12.71 13.58 9.14
C ALA A 123 -13.35 13.32 10.50
N PHE A 124 -14.42 14.05 10.80
CA PHE A 124 -15.20 13.85 12.02
C PHE A 124 -16.39 12.93 11.74
N SER A 125 -16.54 11.90 12.55
CA SER A 125 -17.74 11.08 12.60
C SER A 125 -18.23 10.99 14.04
N GLU A 126 -19.46 10.52 14.23
CA GLU A 126 -20.08 10.48 15.55
C GLU A 126 -19.20 9.67 16.53
N GLY A 127 -18.66 10.36 17.54
CA GLY A 127 -17.76 9.78 18.53
C GLY A 127 -16.36 9.40 18.03
N ASN A 128 -15.97 9.77 16.80
CA ASN A 128 -14.66 9.41 16.23
C ASN A 128 -14.04 10.55 15.41
N CYS A 129 -12.73 10.68 15.53
CA CYS A 129 -11.90 11.62 14.76
C CYS A 129 -10.87 10.81 13.98
N ARG A 130 -10.99 10.78 12.65
CA ARG A 130 -10.04 10.10 11.77
C ARG A 130 -9.12 11.12 11.15
N VAL A 131 -7.82 11.01 11.43
CA VAL A 131 -6.79 11.76 10.71
C VAL A 131 -6.38 10.94 9.49
N THR A 132 -6.29 11.56 8.32
CA THR A 132 -5.81 10.93 7.09
C THR A 132 -4.67 11.77 6.52
N ILE A 133 -3.53 11.15 6.28
CA ILE A 133 -2.35 11.77 5.68
C ILE A 133 -2.28 11.34 4.22
N GLU A 134 -2.23 12.31 3.31
CA GLU A 134 -1.92 12.10 1.91
C GLU A 134 -0.43 12.33 1.66
N ARG A 135 0.21 11.32 1.10
CA ARG A 135 1.61 11.35 0.64
C ARG A 135 1.67 10.98 -0.82
N SER A 136 2.68 11.46 -1.55
CA SER A 136 2.88 11.13 -2.96
C SER A 136 4.18 10.36 -3.17
N ILE A 137 4.11 9.24 -3.88
CA ILE A 137 5.27 8.44 -4.31
C ILE A 137 5.29 8.44 -5.84
N PHE A 138 6.35 8.98 -6.45
CA PHE A 138 6.49 9.10 -7.92
C PHE A 138 5.27 9.73 -8.63
N GLY A 139 4.55 10.64 -7.96
CA GLY A 139 3.36 11.30 -8.51
C GLY A 139 2.04 10.57 -8.22
N TYR A 140 2.06 9.43 -7.54
CA TYR A 140 0.87 8.71 -7.09
C TYR A 140 0.55 9.03 -5.64
N SER A 141 -0.68 9.47 -5.37
CA SER A 141 -1.17 9.73 -4.01
C SER A 141 -1.42 8.42 -3.25
N ILE A 142 -0.95 8.37 -2.02
CA ILE A 142 -1.10 7.30 -1.04
C ILE A 142 -1.69 7.91 0.22
N PHE A 143 -2.74 7.28 0.72
CA PHE A 143 -3.47 7.74 1.88
C PHE A 143 -3.25 6.80 3.05
N THR A 144 -2.92 7.35 4.21
CA THR A 144 -2.72 6.59 5.44
C THR A 144 -3.53 7.24 6.56
N SER A 145 -4.43 6.51 7.22
CA SER A 145 -5.21 6.98 8.37
C SER A 145 -4.69 6.46 9.69
#